data_AF-A0A7J2HZL6-F1
#
_entry.id   AF-A0A7J2HZL6-F1
#
_cell.length_a   1.000
_cell.length_b   1.000
_cell.length_c   1.000
_cell.angle_alpha   90.00
_cell.angle_beta   90.00
_cell.angle_gamma   90.00
#
_symmetry.space_group_name_H-M   'P 1'
#
loop_
_entity.id
_entity.type
_entity.pdbx_description
1 polymer ?
#
loop_
_entity_poly.entity_id
_entity_poly.type
_entity_poly.pdbx_seq_one_letter_code
_entity_poly.pdbx_strand_id
1 'polypeptide(L)'
;MTNDFTSKSFLRTWKESLFAFSFDIGGLFAGFIIASQLNVFNFSSWAIAVYPAILSARGVISGLFSGRLGTALHVGTVLPKFFGNTRNFYLIFESVILITLETSVAMSLLSIVFGTFFWGITFTEFCDILIVTMATMLLGLIISVLTITVAFTSFKKGLDPDIIVYPVMSTIADILITLCYVFVLNLFFLSNNAGKYMVDFLGALLVVLAFYALLKGAREKVFTRTIKESFLTLIIVA
;
A
#
# COMPACT_ATOMS: atom_id res chain seq x y z
N MET A 1 35.39 8.48 18.77
CA MET A 1 34.89 7.73 17.60
C MET A 1 35.05 8.64 16.41
N THR A 2 36.18 8.51 15.71
CA THR A 2 36.66 9.42 14.68
C THR A 2 36.07 9.07 13.33
N ASN A 3 35.49 10.08 12.68
CA ASN A 3 34.98 10.05 11.32
C ASN A 3 36.12 9.85 10.31
N ASP A 4 36.31 8.62 9.84
CA ASP A 4 37.02 8.36 8.58
C ASP A 4 36.00 7.96 7.51
N PHE A 5 35.22 8.94 7.04
CA PHE A 5 34.57 8.85 5.73
C PHE A 5 35.66 8.93 4.66
N THR A 6 36.34 7.82 4.40
CA THR A 6 37.30 7.74 3.30
C THR A 6 36.59 8.11 1.98
N SER A 7 37.24 8.90 1.12
CA SER A 7 36.70 9.26 -0.21
C SER A 7 36.15 8.04 -0.99
N LYS A 8 36.73 6.85 -0.79
CA LYS A 8 36.26 5.59 -1.36
C LYS A 8 34.94 5.08 -0.76
N SER A 9 34.71 5.16 0.55
CA SER A 9 33.43 4.76 1.16
C SER A 9 32.31 5.72 0.76
N PHE A 10 32.61 7.02 0.68
CA PHE A 10 31.68 8.02 0.15
C PHE A 10 31.32 7.74 -1.32
N LEU A 11 32.30 7.54 -2.20
CA LEU A 11 32.05 7.26 -3.62
C LEU A 11 31.29 5.94 -3.84
N ARG A 12 31.53 4.93 -3.00
CA ARG A 12 30.78 3.68 -3.03
C ARG A 12 29.32 3.90 -2.66
N THR A 13 29.06 4.55 -1.52
CA THR A 13 27.71 4.87 -1.06
C THR A 13 26.98 5.73 -2.09
N TRP A 14 27.64 6.74 -2.64
CA TRP A 14 27.08 7.60 -3.68
C TRP A 14 26.68 6.82 -4.94
N LYS A 15 27.51 5.87 -5.40
CA LYS A 15 27.18 4.99 -6.53
C LYS A 15 26.02 4.05 -6.21
N GLU A 16 26.01 3.45 -5.02
CA GLU A 16 24.94 2.57 -4.56
C GLU A 16 23.60 3.35 -4.48
N SER A 17 23.60 4.56 -3.94
CA SER A 17 22.42 5.44 -3.90
C SER A 17 21.96 5.88 -5.29
N LEU A 18 22.87 6.28 -6.18
CA LEU A 18 22.51 6.64 -7.56
C LEU A 18 21.90 5.46 -8.33
N PHE A 19 22.45 4.26 -8.12
CA PHE A 19 21.90 3.05 -8.71
C PHE A 19 20.51 2.74 -8.15
N ALA A 20 20.31 2.88 -6.84
CA ALA A 20 19.00 2.75 -6.21
C ALA A 20 17.98 3.76 -6.77
N PHE A 21 18.34 5.05 -6.88
CA PHE A 21 17.46 6.08 -7.45
C PHE A 21 17.17 5.88 -8.94
N SER A 22 18.07 5.22 -9.70
CA SER A 22 17.82 4.94 -11.11
C SER A 22 16.61 4.02 -11.31
N PHE A 23 16.26 3.18 -10.32
CA PHE A 23 15.05 2.37 -10.37
C PHE A 23 13.78 3.20 -10.31
N ASP A 24 13.80 4.39 -9.69
CA ASP A 24 12.62 5.27 -9.63
C ASP A 24 12.20 5.80 -11.01
N ILE A 25 13.07 5.71 -12.04
CA ILE A 25 12.67 5.91 -13.44
C ILE A 25 11.53 4.95 -13.83
N GLY A 26 11.48 3.76 -13.23
CA GLY A 26 10.37 2.82 -13.35
C GLY A 26 9.03 3.42 -12.90
N GLY A 27 9.03 4.34 -11.94
CA GLY A 27 7.84 5.08 -11.51
C GLY A 27 7.20 5.91 -12.63
N LEU A 28 7.96 6.30 -13.66
CA LEU A 28 7.41 6.97 -14.85
C LEU A 28 6.42 6.07 -15.59
N PHE A 29 6.53 4.74 -15.51
CA PHE A 29 5.52 3.84 -16.09
C PHE A 29 4.18 3.97 -15.38
N ALA A 30 4.15 4.10 -14.06
CA ALA A 30 2.91 4.36 -13.33
C ALA A 30 2.30 5.70 -13.76
N GLY A 31 3.13 6.74 -13.90
CA GLY A 31 2.69 8.04 -14.45
C GLY A 31 2.15 7.94 -15.88
N PHE A 32 2.81 7.16 -16.75
CA PHE A 32 2.37 6.91 -18.12
C PHE A 32 1.02 6.17 -18.16
N ILE A 33 0.82 5.18 -17.29
CA ILE A 33 -0.47 4.46 -17.18
C ILE A 33 -1.58 5.44 -16.82
N ILE A 34 -1.38 6.31 -15.83
CA ILE A 34 -2.33 7.39 -15.46
C ILE A 34 -2.58 8.30 -16.67
N ALA A 35 -1.51 8.77 -17.33
CA ALA A 35 -1.63 9.67 -18.48
C ALA A 35 -2.36 9.04 -19.67
N SER A 36 -2.28 7.72 -19.86
CA SER A 36 -3.03 7.02 -20.91
C SER A 36 -4.55 6.95 -20.63
N GLN A 37 -4.97 7.24 -19.40
CA GLN A 37 -6.35 7.08 -18.92
C GLN A 37 -7.03 8.43 -18.65
N LEU A 38 -6.54 9.52 -19.25
CA LEU A 38 -7.09 10.87 -19.11
C LEU A 38 -8.61 10.94 -19.40
N ASN A 39 -9.11 10.09 -20.30
CA ASN A 39 -10.53 9.99 -20.60
C ASN A 39 -11.38 9.62 -19.36
N VAL A 40 -10.84 8.79 -18.46
CA VAL A 40 -11.54 8.37 -17.23
C VAL A 40 -11.58 9.50 -16.19
N PHE A 41 -10.52 10.32 -16.14
CA PHE A 41 -10.45 11.46 -15.23
C PHE A 41 -11.34 12.64 -15.66
N ASN A 42 -11.76 12.70 -16.92
CA ASN A 42 -12.73 13.69 -17.39
C ASN A 42 -14.14 13.48 -16.79
N PHE A 43 -14.46 12.27 -16.31
CA PHE A 43 -15.77 11.99 -15.69
C PHE A 43 -15.88 12.58 -14.28
N SER A 44 -14.76 12.69 -13.55
CA SER A 44 -14.76 13.35 -12.25
C SER A 44 -13.38 13.84 -11.83
N SER A 45 -13.34 15.09 -11.35
CA SER A 45 -12.14 15.72 -10.79
C SER A 45 -11.61 15.01 -9.54
N TRP A 46 -12.47 14.32 -8.77
CA TRP A 46 -12.01 13.60 -7.58
C TRP A 46 -11.13 12.38 -7.93
N ALA A 47 -11.28 11.81 -9.12
CA ALA A 47 -10.54 10.61 -9.50
C ALA A 47 -9.03 10.87 -9.67
N ILE A 48 -8.61 12.06 -10.10
CA ILE A 48 -7.18 12.40 -10.16
C ILE A 48 -6.64 12.87 -8.79
N ALA A 49 -7.49 13.55 -8.03
CA ALA A 49 -7.24 14.06 -6.69
C ALA A 49 -6.88 12.98 -5.67
N VAL A 50 -7.58 11.85 -5.71
CA VAL A 50 -7.42 10.74 -4.76
C VAL A 50 -6.17 9.91 -5.03
N TYR A 51 -5.64 9.93 -6.26
CA TYR A 51 -4.55 9.05 -6.67
C TYR A 51 -3.27 9.17 -5.83
N PRO A 52 -2.74 10.38 -5.53
CA PRO A 52 -1.58 10.51 -4.64
C PRO A 52 -1.84 9.94 -3.24
N ALA A 53 -3.06 10.11 -2.72
CA ALA A 53 -3.44 9.58 -1.41
C ALA A 53 -3.44 8.03 -1.39
N ILE A 54 -3.90 7.40 -2.49
CA ILE A 54 -3.82 5.94 -2.66
C ILE A 54 -2.36 5.47 -2.66
N LEU A 55 -1.49 6.18 -3.39
CA LEU A 55 -0.07 5.84 -3.45
C LEU A 55 0.60 5.92 -2.07
N SER A 56 0.30 7.00 -1.32
CA SER A 56 0.77 7.20 0.04
C SER A 56 0.26 6.13 1.01
N ALA A 57 -1.03 5.82 0.99
CA ALA A 57 -1.60 4.77 1.84
C ALA A 57 -0.97 3.40 1.55
N ARG A 58 -0.74 3.06 0.28
CA ARG A 58 0.00 1.86 -0.10
C ARG A 58 1.40 1.86 0.51
N GLY A 59 2.13 2.98 0.41
CA GLY A 59 3.45 3.13 1.01
C GLY A 59 3.46 2.86 2.53
N VAL A 60 2.50 3.42 3.27
CA VAL A 60 2.33 3.19 4.72
C VAL A 60 2.07 1.71 5.02
N ILE A 61 1.15 1.07 4.30
CA ILE A 61 0.82 -0.35 4.46
C ILE A 61 2.07 -1.23 4.22
N SER A 62 2.74 -1.02 3.10
CA SER A 62 3.93 -1.80 2.72
C SER A 62 5.09 -1.58 3.69
N GLY A 63 5.32 -0.35 4.15
CA GLY A 63 6.39 -0.03 5.11
C GLY A 63 6.17 -0.70 6.46
N LEU A 64 4.98 -0.55 7.05
CA LEU A 64 4.62 -1.19 8.32
C LEU A 64 4.69 -2.72 8.21
N PHE A 65 4.17 -3.27 7.11
CA PHE A 65 4.16 -4.70 6.90
C PHE A 65 5.57 -5.28 6.72
N SER A 66 6.39 -4.67 5.87
CA SER A 66 7.78 -5.09 5.63
C SER A 66 8.61 -5.02 6.90
N GLY A 67 8.50 -3.94 7.68
CA GLY A 67 9.22 -3.77 8.94
C GLY A 67 8.84 -4.82 9.99
N ARG A 68 7.54 -5.08 10.16
CA ARG A 68 7.05 -6.12 11.09
C ARG A 68 7.44 -7.52 10.64
N LEU A 69 7.31 -7.83 9.35
CA LEU A 69 7.66 -9.13 8.79
C LEU A 69 9.17 -9.38 8.87
N GLY A 70 9.99 -8.38 8.51
CA GLY A 70 11.45 -8.44 8.59
C GLY A 70 11.93 -8.68 10.02
N THR A 71 11.40 -7.92 10.99
CA THR A 71 11.71 -8.13 12.41
C THR A 71 11.29 -9.53 12.88
N ALA A 72 10.10 -9.97 12.49
CA ALA A 72 9.58 -11.26 12.90
C ALA A 72 10.40 -12.44 12.35
N LEU A 73 10.96 -12.31 11.15
CA LEU A 73 11.89 -13.27 10.54
C LEU A 73 13.23 -13.30 11.28
N HIS A 74 13.82 -12.14 11.58
CA HIS A 74 15.12 -12.06 12.27
C HIS A 74 15.07 -12.54 13.72
N VAL A 75 13.96 -12.27 14.43
CA VAL A 75 13.74 -12.78 15.80
C VAL A 75 13.31 -14.25 15.80
N GLY A 76 13.02 -14.85 14.63
CA GLY A 76 12.60 -16.25 14.52
C GLY A 76 11.16 -16.52 14.95
N THR A 77 10.34 -15.47 15.10
CA THR A 77 8.90 -15.60 15.42
C THR A 77 8.04 -15.94 14.20
N VAL A 78 8.59 -15.78 13.00
CA VAL A 78 7.97 -16.15 11.71
C VAL A 78 8.97 -16.98 10.93
N LEU A 79 8.51 -18.06 10.31
CA LEU A 79 9.32 -18.91 9.44
C LEU A 79 9.21 -18.42 7.99
N PRO A 80 10.25 -18.58 7.15
CA PRO A 80 10.22 -18.19 5.74
C PRO A 80 9.46 -19.24 4.89
N LYS A 81 8.21 -19.51 5.26
CA LYS A 81 7.26 -20.46 4.66
C LYS A 81 5.88 -19.81 4.53
N PHE A 82 5.20 -20.03 3.40
CA PHE A 82 3.86 -19.48 3.16
C PHE A 82 2.76 -20.21 3.93
N PHE A 83 2.80 -21.55 3.95
CA PHE A 83 1.79 -22.39 4.58
C PHE A 83 2.34 -23.04 5.84
N GLY A 84 1.46 -23.25 6.84
CA GLY A 84 1.84 -23.85 8.12
C GLY A 84 2.82 -22.99 8.92
N ASN A 85 2.68 -21.66 8.82
CA ASN A 85 3.54 -20.72 9.54
C ASN A 85 3.04 -20.50 10.98
N THR A 86 3.77 -19.70 11.75
CA THR A 86 3.44 -19.38 13.14
C THR A 86 2.17 -18.53 13.24
N ARG A 87 1.55 -18.56 14.43
CA ARG A 87 0.41 -17.70 14.74
C ARG A 87 0.73 -16.20 14.51
N ASN A 88 1.95 -15.79 14.78
CA ASN A 88 2.40 -14.40 14.56
C ASN A 88 2.36 -14.00 13.10
N PHE A 89 2.70 -14.89 12.16
CA PHE A 89 2.60 -14.59 10.72
C PHE A 89 1.15 -14.25 10.33
N TYR A 90 0.20 -15.08 10.75
CA TYR A 90 -1.22 -14.85 10.48
C TYR A 90 -1.72 -13.55 11.12
N LEU A 91 -1.29 -13.24 12.34
CA LEU A 91 -1.65 -11.98 13.01
C LEU A 91 -1.09 -10.75 12.31
N ILE A 92 0.16 -10.82 11.80
CA ILE A 92 0.75 -9.72 11.02
C ILE A 92 -0.06 -9.55 9.72
N PHE A 93 -0.38 -10.63 9.02
CA PHE A 93 -1.17 -10.57 7.79
C PHE A 93 -2.60 -10.05 8.04
N GLU A 94 -3.26 -10.51 9.10
CA GLU A 94 -4.57 -10.00 9.53
C GLU A 94 -4.52 -8.51 9.90
N SER A 95 -3.42 -8.05 10.50
CA SER A 95 -3.22 -6.62 10.76
C SER A 95 -3.09 -5.80 9.48
N VAL A 96 -2.47 -6.34 8.43
CA VAL A 96 -2.41 -5.65 7.13
C VAL A 96 -3.80 -5.43 6.56
N ILE A 97 -4.67 -6.45 6.55
CA ILE A 97 -6.03 -6.33 6.03
C ILE A 97 -6.80 -5.22 6.75
N LEU A 98 -6.65 -5.13 8.08
CA LEU A 98 -7.31 -4.09 8.85
C LEU A 98 -6.72 -2.70 8.65
N ILE A 99 -5.40 -2.59 8.54
CA ILE A 99 -4.73 -1.34 8.17
C ILE A 99 -5.17 -0.91 6.76
N THR A 100 -5.37 -1.83 5.83
CA THR A 100 -5.88 -1.52 4.49
C THR A 100 -7.28 -0.89 4.55
N LEU A 101 -8.17 -1.41 5.40
CA LEU A 101 -9.47 -0.77 5.63
C LEU A 101 -9.30 0.61 6.29
N GLU A 102 -8.54 0.69 7.38
CA GLU A 102 -8.29 1.92 8.14
C GLU A 102 -7.74 3.04 7.26
N THR A 103 -6.70 2.75 6.47
CA THR A 103 -6.06 3.68 5.55
C THR A 103 -7.01 4.11 4.42
N SER A 104 -7.82 3.20 3.88
CA SER A 104 -8.81 3.55 2.84
C SER A 104 -9.88 4.52 3.35
N VAL A 105 -10.36 4.33 4.57
CA VAL A 105 -11.34 5.22 5.21
C VAL A 105 -10.68 6.56 5.54
N ALA A 106 -9.47 6.55 6.12
CA ALA A 106 -8.73 7.76 6.43
C ALA A 106 -8.47 8.62 5.18
N MET A 107 -7.98 8.02 4.09
CA MET A 107 -7.72 8.74 2.84
C MET A 107 -9.00 9.27 2.18
N SER A 108 -10.10 8.53 2.26
CA SER A 108 -11.40 9.00 1.73
C SER A 108 -11.92 10.21 2.51
N LEU A 109 -11.77 10.21 3.84
CA LEU A 109 -12.12 11.35 4.69
C LEU A 109 -11.26 12.57 4.36
N LEU A 110 -9.94 12.38 4.23
CA LEU A 110 -9.02 13.46 3.85
C LEU A 110 -9.36 14.02 2.46
N SER A 111 -9.66 13.15 1.50
CA SER A 111 -10.06 13.56 0.15
C SER A 111 -11.31 14.44 0.16
N ILE A 112 -12.22 14.28 1.11
CA ILE A 112 -13.36 15.19 1.26
C ILE A 112 -12.98 16.50 1.90
N VAL A 113 -12.18 16.46 2.97
CA VAL A 113 -11.74 17.69 3.61
C VAL A 113 -11.03 18.55 2.57
N PHE A 114 -9.99 18.03 1.92
CA PHE A 114 -9.30 18.78 0.87
C PHE A 114 -10.18 19.02 -0.37
N GLY A 115 -11.00 18.05 -0.74
CA GLY A 115 -11.91 18.14 -1.88
C GLY A 115 -12.93 19.27 -1.79
N THR A 116 -13.55 19.43 -0.63
CA THR A 116 -14.53 20.48 -0.36
C THR A 116 -13.88 21.86 -0.32
N PHE A 117 -12.68 21.97 0.27
CA PHE A 117 -11.94 23.24 0.37
C PHE A 117 -11.30 23.69 -0.95
N PHE A 118 -10.75 22.77 -1.76
CA PHE A 118 -9.96 23.11 -2.94
C PHE A 118 -10.66 22.88 -4.28
N TRP A 119 -11.56 21.89 -4.35
CA TRP A 119 -12.10 21.38 -5.62
C TRP A 119 -13.63 21.35 -5.69
N GLY A 120 -14.32 21.84 -4.66
CA GLY A 120 -15.78 21.88 -4.63
C GLY A 120 -16.45 20.50 -4.62
N ILE A 121 -15.74 19.46 -4.17
CA ILE A 121 -16.27 18.09 -4.08
C ILE A 121 -17.49 18.08 -3.17
N THR A 122 -18.55 17.41 -3.62
CA THR A 122 -19.81 17.32 -2.89
C THR A 122 -19.82 16.10 -1.97
N PHE A 123 -20.54 16.18 -0.84
CA PHE A 123 -20.70 15.03 0.07
C PHE A 123 -21.33 13.80 -0.60
N THR A 124 -22.05 13.99 -1.70
CA THR A 124 -22.62 12.91 -2.51
C THR A 124 -21.56 12.06 -3.19
N GLU A 125 -20.37 12.60 -3.46
CA GLU A 125 -19.26 11.87 -4.09
C GLU A 125 -18.43 11.09 -3.05
N PHE A 126 -18.72 11.23 -1.75
CA PHE A 126 -18.01 10.50 -0.69
C PHE A 126 -18.09 9.00 -0.86
N CYS A 127 -19.31 8.51 -1.09
CA CYS A 127 -19.57 7.08 -1.19
C CYS A 127 -18.81 6.49 -2.37
N ASP A 128 -18.74 7.23 -3.48
CA ASP A 128 -18.02 6.82 -4.69
C ASP A 128 -16.51 6.79 -4.44
N ILE A 129 -15.95 7.83 -3.80
CA ILE A 129 -14.53 7.86 -3.42
C ILE A 129 -14.20 6.70 -2.48
N LEU A 130 -15.02 6.50 -1.45
CA LEU A 130 -14.82 5.47 -0.44
C LEU A 130 -14.90 4.07 -1.05
N ILE A 131 -15.87 3.80 -1.92
CA ILE A 131 -16.01 2.46 -2.51
C ILE A 131 -14.89 2.16 -3.52
N VAL A 132 -14.49 3.15 -4.33
CA VAL A 132 -13.39 3.01 -5.29
C VAL A 132 -12.06 2.85 -4.59
N THR A 133 -11.79 3.63 -3.54
CA THR A 133 -10.55 3.48 -2.76
C THR A 133 -10.50 2.13 -2.07
N MET A 134 -11.59 1.68 -1.43
CA MET A 134 -11.64 0.36 -0.79
C MET A 134 -11.46 -0.79 -1.78
N ALA A 135 -12.13 -0.74 -2.94
CA ALA A 135 -11.96 -1.75 -3.98
C ALA A 135 -10.52 -1.78 -4.51
N THR A 136 -9.92 -0.61 -4.74
CA THR A 136 -8.52 -0.49 -5.18
C THR A 136 -7.56 -1.06 -4.15
N MET A 137 -7.77 -0.74 -2.87
CA MET A 137 -6.93 -1.18 -1.76
C MET A 137 -7.05 -2.68 -1.51
N LEU A 138 -8.24 -3.26 -1.69
CA LEU A 138 -8.44 -4.71 -1.65
C LEU A 138 -7.61 -5.41 -2.73
N LEU A 139 -7.68 -4.95 -3.98
CA LEU A 139 -6.86 -5.49 -5.06
C LEU A 139 -5.36 -5.29 -4.77
N GLY A 140 -5.01 -4.15 -4.16
CA GLY A 140 -3.67 -3.82 -3.68
C GLY A 140 -3.08 -4.79 -2.67
N LEU A 141 -3.88 -5.63 -1.99
CA LEU A 141 -3.36 -6.69 -1.10
C LEU A 141 -2.46 -7.70 -1.83
N ILE A 142 -2.54 -7.80 -3.16
CA ILE A 142 -1.62 -8.61 -3.97
C ILE A 142 -0.16 -8.14 -3.78
N ILE A 143 0.04 -6.84 -3.55
CA ILE A 143 1.36 -6.26 -3.28
C ILE A 143 1.89 -6.77 -1.95
N SER A 144 1.05 -6.92 -0.92
CA SER A 144 1.44 -7.50 0.35
C SER A 144 1.92 -8.96 0.16
N VAL A 145 1.25 -9.75 -0.68
CA VAL A 145 1.71 -11.12 -1.00
C VAL A 145 3.08 -11.11 -1.70
N LEU A 146 3.30 -10.16 -2.61
CA LEU A 146 4.63 -9.96 -3.22
C LEU A 146 5.68 -9.58 -2.17
N THR A 147 5.36 -8.68 -1.24
CA THR A 147 6.25 -8.31 -0.13
C THR A 147 6.65 -9.54 0.70
N ILE A 148 5.73 -10.46 0.99
CA ILE A 148 6.05 -11.72 1.69
C ILE A 148 7.04 -12.56 0.90
N THR A 149 6.77 -12.73 -0.40
CA THR A 149 7.60 -13.53 -1.31
C THR A 149 9.03 -13.02 -1.32
N VAL A 150 9.15 -11.71 -1.43
CA VAL A 150 10.43 -11.04 -1.51
C VAL A 150 11.15 -11.06 -0.16
N ALA A 151 10.45 -10.79 0.95
CA ALA A 151 11.02 -10.87 2.30
C ALA A 151 11.57 -12.28 2.59
N PHE A 152 10.81 -13.33 2.28
CA PHE A 152 11.27 -14.72 2.48
C PHE A 152 12.44 -15.09 1.58
N THR A 153 12.44 -14.63 0.34
CA THR A 153 13.53 -14.90 -0.61
C THR A 153 14.81 -14.16 -0.21
N SER A 154 14.69 -12.89 0.20
CA SER A 154 15.80 -12.08 0.68
C SER A 154 16.42 -12.70 1.93
N PHE A 155 15.58 -13.10 2.89
CA PHE A 155 16.02 -13.76 4.12
C PHE A 155 16.75 -15.08 3.86
N LYS A 156 16.24 -15.92 2.94
CA LYS A 156 16.90 -17.19 2.57
C LYS A 156 18.23 -16.99 1.86
N LYS A 157 18.36 -15.94 1.06
CA LYS A 157 19.56 -15.65 0.27
C LYS A 157 20.57 -14.75 1.00
N GLY A 158 20.25 -14.26 2.20
CA GLY A 158 21.07 -13.28 2.92
C GLY A 158 21.25 -11.96 2.15
N LEU A 159 20.29 -11.63 1.27
CA LEU A 159 20.34 -10.39 0.48
C LEU A 159 19.91 -9.23 1.38
N ASP A 160 20.65 -8.13 1.29
CA ASP A 160 20.30 -6.88 1.95
C ASP A 160 19.09 -6.25 1.23
N PRO A 161 17.91 -6.20 1.87
CA PRO A 161 16.73 -5.65 1.24
C PRO A 161 16.84 -4.15 0.93
N ASP A 162 17.76 -3.44 1.58
CA ASP A 162 17.82 -1.97 1.52
C ASP A 162 18.57 -1.44 0.29
N ILE A 163 19.38 -2.26 -0.38
CA ILE A 163 20.24 -1.81 -1.50
C ILE A 163 19.56 -1.99 -2.87
N ILE A 164 18.83 -3.09 -3.08
CA ILE A 164 18.26 -3.44 -4.40
C ILE A 164 16.79 -3.81 -4.30
N VAL A 165 16.41 -4.49 -3.22
CA VAL A 165 15.09 -5.09 -3.12
C VAL A 165 14.04 -4.02 -2.89
N TYR A 166 14.30 -3.04 -2.02
CA TYR A 166 13.35 -1.99 -1.68
C TYR A 166 13.03 -1.06 -2.86
N PRO A 167 14.01 -0.48 -3.60
CA PRO A 167 13.71 0.37 -4.75
C PRO A 167 12.93 -0.35 -5.87
N VAL A 168 13.33 -1.59 -6.18
CA VAL A 168 12.65 -2.41 -7.19
C VAL A 168 11.23 -2.77 -6.73
N MET A 169 11.06 -3.14 -5.46
CA MET A 169 9.75 -3.48 -4.93
C MET A 169 8.81 -2.28 -4.84
N SER A 170 9.34 -1.10 -4.50
CA SER A 170 8.53 0.11 -4.42
C SER A 170 7.96 0.47 -5.79
N THR A 171 8.79 0.44 -6.83
CA THR A 171 8.39 0.78 -8.20
C THR A 171 7.42 -0.23 -8.81
N ILE A 172 7.65 -1.54 -8.60
CA ILE A 172 6.69 -2.59 -9.01
C ILE A 172 5.34 -2.37 -8.30
N ALA A 173 5.37 -2.08 -7.02
CA ALA A 173 4.15 -1.85 -6.25
C ALA A 173 3.43 -0.56 -6.65
N ASP A 174 4.13 0.51 -7.03
CA ASP A 174 3.53 1.72 -7.62
C ASP A 174 2.79 1.36 -8.92
N ILE A 175 3.46 0.66 -9.83
CA ILE A 175 2.86 0.24 -11.10
C ILE A 175 1.62 -0.63 -10.86
N LEU A 176 1.71 -1.61 -9.95
CA LEU A 176 0.60 -2.51 -9.65
C LEU A 176 -0.59 -1.81 -9.00
N ILE A 177 -0.37 -0.92 -8.02
CA ILE A 177 -1.49 -0.21 -7.38
C ILE A 177 -2.14 0.76 -8.37
N THR A 178 -1.35 1.38 -9.25
CA THR A 178 -1.87 2.25 -10.32
C THR A 178 -2.68 1.46 -11.33
N LEU A 179 -2.24 0.26 -11.72
CA LEU A 179 -3.04 -0.64 -12.57
C LEU A 179 -4.35 -1.04 -11.88
N CYS A 180 -4.31 -1.39 -10.59
CA CYS A 180 -5.53 -1.70 -9.82
C CYS A 180 -6.47 -0.50 -9.78
N TYR A 181 -5.94 0.70 -9.55
CA TYR A 181 -6.73 1.93 -9.46
C TYR A 181 -7.42 2.26 -10.79
N VAL A 182 -6.65 2.25 -11.88
CA VAL A 182 -7.18 2.46 -13.23
C VAL A 182 -8.22 1.41 -13.58
N PHE A 183 -7.98 0.14 -13.24
CA PHE A 183 -8.93 -0.93 -13.49
C PHE A 183 -10.26 -0.72 -12.74
N VAL A 184 -10.20 -0.35 -11.46
CA VAL A 184 -11.39 -0.04 -10.66
C VAL A 184 -12.12 1.19 -11.20
N LEU A 185 -11.41 2.25 -11.58
CA LEU A 185 -12.02 3.44 -12.18
C LEU A 185 -12.71 3.12 -13.51
N ASN A 186 -12.08 2.32 -14.37
CA ASN A 186 -12.68 1.87 -15.62
C ASN A 186 -13.94 1.02 -15.35
N LEU A 187 -13.90 0.11 -14.38
CA LEU A 187 -15.09 -0.64 -13.97
C LEU A 187 -16.20 0.26 -13.41
N PHE A 188 -15.86 1.33 -12.71
CA PHE A 188 -16.82 2.23 -12.10
C PHE A 188 -17.49 3.18 -13.11
N PHE A 189 -16.71 3.77 -14.02
CA PHE A 189 -17.18 4.80 -14.95
C PHE A 189 -17.58 4.28 -16.34
N LEU A 190 -16.83 3.33 -16.90
CA LEU A 190 -17.01 2.88 -18.29
C LEU A 190 -17.88 1.63 -18.43
N SER A 191 -18.01 0.85 -17.36
CA SER A 191 -18.87 -0.33 -17.37
C SER A 191 -20.34 0.05 -17.13
N ASN A 192 -21.25 -0.80 -17.60
CA ASN A 192 -22.67 -0.74 -17.22
C ASN A 192 -22.86 -0.87 -15.70
N ASN A 193 -24.10 -0.79 -15.21
CA ASN A 193 -24.42 -0.97 -13.78
C ASN A 193 -23.76 -2.21 -13.13
N ALA A 194 -23.50 -3.26 -13.90
CA ALA A 194 -22.76 -4.44 -13.45
C ALA A 194 -21.36 -4.12 -12.90
N GLY A 195 -20.62 -3.19 -13.51
CA GLY A 195 -19.29 -2.79 -13.03
C GLY A 195 -19.35 -2.06 -11.69
N LYS A 196 -20.33 -1.18 -11.51
CA LYS A 196 -20.56 -0.50 -10.21
C LYS A 196 -20.87 -1.51 -9.11
N TYR A 197 -21.78 -2.46 -9.35
CA TYR A 197 -22.05 -3.54 -8.39
C TYR A 197 -20.81 -4.41 -8.08
N MET A 198 -19.92 -4.60 -9.05
CA MET A 198 -18.67 -5.33 -8.82
C MET A 198 -17.70 -4.54 -7.93
N VAL A 199 -17.59 -3.22 -8.12
CA VAL A 199 -16.80 -2.33 -7.25
C VAL A 199 -17.40 -2.31 -5.84
N ASP A 200 -18.72 -2.21 -5.71
CA ASP A 200 -19.41 -2.29 -4.43
C ASP A 200 -19.16 -3.60 -3.71
N PHE A 201 -19.20 -4.72 -4.44
CA PHE A 201 -18.87 -6.03 -3.92
C PHE A 201 -17.41 -6.11 -3.43
N LEU A 202 -16.44 -5.58 -4.18
CA LEU A 202 -15.04 -5.53 -3.75
C LEU A 202 -14.86 -4.68 -2.48
N GLY A 203 -15.51 -3.51 -2.43
CA GLY A 203 -15.51 -2.67 -1.22
C GLY A 203 -16.09 -3.41 -0.01
N ALA A 204 -17.26 -4.03 -0.16
CA ALA A 204 -17.91 -4.80 0.89
C ALA A 204 -17.06 -6.00 1.34
N LEU A 205 -16.40 -6.69 0.40
CA LEU A 205 -15.51 -7.80 0.69
C LEU A 205 -14.33 -7.37 1.58
N LEU A 206 -13.76 -6.18 1.35
CA LEU A 206 -12.72 -5.64 2.24
C LEU A 206 -13.24 -5.44 3.67
N VAL A 207 -14.46 -4.90 3.83
CA VAL A 207 -15.09 -4.73 5.15
C VAL A 207 -15.25 -6.06 5.86
N VAL A 208 -15.75 -7.09 5.15
CA VAL A 208 -15.97 -8.41 5.72
C VAL A 208 -14.65 -9.05 6.16
N LEU A 209 -13.62 -8.98 5.32
CA LEU A 209 -12.29 -9.51 5.64
C LEU A 209 -11.66 -8.76 6.83
N ALA A 210 -11.77 -7.44 6.85
CA ALA A 210 -11.28 -6.62 7.95
C ALA A 210 -12.02 -6.92 9.25
N PHE A 211 -13.35 -7.04 9.21
CA PHE A 211 -14.15 -7.39 10.37
C PHE A 211 -13.78 -8.79 10.91
N TYR A 212 -13.60 -9.77 10.01
CA TYR A 212 -13.13 -11.10 10.39
C TYR A 212 -11.73 -11.06 11.05
N ALA A 213 -10.79 -10.31 10.47
CA ALA A 213 -9.47 -10.09 11.05
C ALA A 213 -9.56 -9.42 12.43
N LEU A 214 -10.56 -8.55 12.66
CA LEU A 214 -10.71 -7.81 13.90
C LEU A 214 -11.18 -8.74 15.00
N LEU A 215 -12.21 -9.55 14.72
CA LEU A 215 -12.73 -10.53 15.67
C LEU A 215 -11.66 -11.53 16.12
N LYS A 216 -10.78 -11.93 15.21
CA LYS A 216 -9.71 -12.90 15.48
C LYS A 216 -8.49 -12.28 16.15
N GLY A 217 -8.09 -11.07 15.74
CA GLY A 217 -6.87 -10.39 16.16
C GLY A 217 -7.01 -9.48 17.39
N ALA A 218 -8.22 -9.02 17.74
CA ALA A 218 -8.42 -7.97 18.75
C ALA A 218 -7.87 -8.30 20.16
N ARG A 219 -7.75 -9.59 20.50
CA ARG A 219 -7.21 -10.02 21.81
C ARG A 219 -5.68 -10.02 21.87
N GLU A 220 -5.01 -9.88 20.73
CA GLU A 220 -3.56 -10.02 20.64
C GLU A 220 -2.86 -8.65 20.72
N LYS A 221 -1.84 -8.55 21.60
CA LYS A 221 -1.08 -7.31 21.78
C LYS A 221 -0.32 -6.89 20.54
N VAL A 222 0.19 -7.86 19.76
CA VAL A 222 0.91 -7.59 18.52
C VAL A 222 -0.01 -6.90 17.52
N PHE A 223 -1.22 -7.43 17.36
CA PHE A 223 -2.24 -6.92 16.45
C PHE A 223 -2.66 -5.49 16.83
N THR A 224 -3.12 -5.28 18.06
CA THR A 224 -3.60 -3.97 18.55
C THR A 224 -2.53 -2.89 18.52
N ARG A 225 -1.27 -3.25 18.83
CA ARG A 225 -0.14 -2.33 18.72
C ARG A 225 0.14 -1.93 17.27
N THR A 226 0.07 -2.86 16.31
CA THR A 226 0.25 -2.54 14.89
C THR A 226 -0.80 -1.56 14.39
N ILE A 227 -2.07 -1.77 14.75
CA ILE A 227 -3.16 -0.84 14.37
C ILE A 227 -2.92 0.54 14.99
N LYS A 228 -2.52 0.62 16.27
CA LYS A 228 -2.24 1.91 16.91
C LYS A 228 -1.08 2.67 16.27
N GLU A 229 -0.02 1.96 15.89
CA GLU A 229 1.14 2.55 15.19
C GLU A 229 0.76 3.01 13.76
N SER A 230 -0.10 2.25 13.07
CA SER A 230 -0.70 2.62 11.79
C SER A 230 -1.47 3.93 11.90
N PHE A 231 -2.43 4.02 12.83
CA PHE A 231 -3.25 5.22 13.03
C PHE A 231 -2.40 6.48 13.28
N LEU A 232 -1.36 6.36 14.10
CA LEU A 232 -0.44 7.47 14.38
C LEU A 232 0.38 7.87 13.15
N THR A 233 0.84 6.90 12.38
CA THR A 233 1.61 7.14 11.15
C THR A 233 0.73 7.85 10.11
N LEU A 234 -0.53 7.43 9.99
CA LEU A 234 -1.51 8.09 9.13
C LEU A 234 -1.70 9.56 9.50
N ILE A 235 -1.86 9.90 10.79
CA ILE A 235 -2.03 11.29 11.23
C ILE A 235 -0.81 12.18 10.90
N ILE A 236 0.40 11.61 10.93
CA ILE A 236 1.63 12.36 10.68
C ILE A 236 1.91 12.53 9.18
N VAL A 237 1.54 11.54 8.38
CA VAL A 237 1.82 11.50 6.93
C VAL A 237 0.70 12.12 6.10
N ALA A 238 -0.54 12.12 6.61
CA ALA A 238 -1.72 12.76 6.01
C ALA A 238 -1.67 14.29 6.11
#